data_AF-A0A9W6MGP7-F1
#
_entry.id   AF-A0A9W6MGP7-F1
#
_cell.length_a   1.000
_cell.length_b   1.000
_cell.length_c   1.000
_cell.angle_alpha   90.00
_cell.angle_beta   90.00
_cell.angle_gamma   90.00
#
_symmetry.space_group_name_H-M   'P 1'
#
loop_
_entity.id
_entity.type
_entity.pdbx_description
1 polymer ?
#
loop_
_entity_poly.entity_id
_entity_poly.type
_entity_poly.pdbx_seq_one_letter_code
_entity_poly.pdbx_strand_id
1 'polypeptide(L)'
;MPRFERLTIEEARTLSRDQLLDRIEVEQRYWYRLMDSGTLRVGEDEAYRTFTRIMHAAIDSGRAVSDTLALLNGECVSEEYWTRPLGELGDL
;
A
#
# COMPACT_ATOMS: atom_id res chain seq x y z
N MET A 1 -11.23 13.68 -14.75
CA MET A 1 -10.59 12.65 -13.90
C MET A 1 -11.35 12.61 -12.59
N PRO A 2 -11.67 11.43 -12.04
CA PRO A 2 -12.17 11.35 -10.67
C PRO A 2 -11.20 12.11 -9.75
N ARG A 3 -11.76 12.81 -8.76
CA ARG A 3 -10.97 13.57 -7.79
C ARG A 3 -10.03 12.58 -7.08
N PHE A 4 -8.75 12.92 -6.98
CA PHE A 4 -7.82 12.10 -6.21
C PHE A 4 -8.30 12.05 -4.75
N GLU A 5 -8.41 10.84 -4.22
CA GLU A 5 -8.82 10.57 -2.85
C GLU A 5 -7.65 9.93 -2.11
N ARG A 6 -7.36 10.46 -0.92
CA ARG A 6 -6.33 9.97 -0.02
C ARG A 6 -6.72 8.60 0.51
N LEU A 7 -5.73 7.74 0.68
CA LEU A 7 -5.86 6.47 1.35
C LEU A 7 -5.93 6.70 2.86
N THR A 8 -7.00 6.20 3.47
CA THR A 8 -7.27 6.37 4.90
C THR A 8 -6.87 5.13 5.71
N ILE A 9 -6.69 5.31 7.02
CA ILE A 9 -6.44 4.20 7.95
C ILE A 9 -7.62 3.21 7.97
N GLU A 10 -8.85 3.69 7.82
CA GLU A 10 -10.03 2.84 7.78
C GLU A 10 -10.06 1.95 6.53
N GLU A 11 -9.77 2.52 5.36
CA GLU A 11 -9.58 1.74 4.13
C GLU A 11 -8.45 0.72 4.29
N ALA A 12 -7.33 1.11 4.89
CA ALA A 12 -6.22 0.21 5.16
C ALA A 12 -6.63 -1.00 6.02
N ARG A 13 -7.55 -0.82 6.97
CA ARG A 13 -8.01 -1.90 7.86
C ARG A 13 -9.02 -2.84 7.20
N THR A 14 -9.79 -2.35 6.23
CA THR A 14 -10.96 -3.03 5.68
C THR A 14 -10.70 -3.67 4.33
N LEU A 15 -9.86 -3.06 3.50
CA LEU A 15 -9.51 -3.56 2.18
C LEU A 15 -8.51 -4.72 2.26
N SER A 16 -8.61 -5.63 1.32
CA SER A 16 -7.60 -6.67 1.08
C SER A 16 -6.33 -6.08 0.48
N ARG A 17 -5.21 -6.83 0.51
CA ARG A 17 -3.92 -6.30 0.04
C ARG A 17 -3.93 -6.00 -1.45
N ASP A 18 -4.58 -6.82 -2.27
CA ASP A 18 -4.76 -6.57 -3.70
C ASP A 18 -5.52 -5.25 -3.96
N GLN A 19 -6.61 -5.01 -3.23
CA GLN A 19 -7.36 -3.75 -3.31
C GLN A 19 -6.54 -2.54 -2.84
N LEU A 20 -5.70 -2.73 -1.82
CA LEU A 20 -4.81 -1.69 -1.32
C LEU A 20 -3.66 -1.39 -2.29
N LEU A 21 -3.13 -2.38 -3.00
CA LEU A 21 -2.06 -2.16 -3.98
C LEU A 21 -2.49 -1.18 -5.06
N ASP A 22 -3.69 -1.35 -5.62
CA ASP A 22 -4.23 -0.44 -6.64
C ASP A 22 -4.35 1.00 -6.10
N ARG A 23 -4.84 1.14 -4.87
CA ARG A 23 -4.99 2.44 -4.20
C ARG A 23 -3.63 3.06 -3.87
N ILE A 24 -2.68 2.27 -3.39
CA ILE A 24 -1.31 2.68 -3.07
C ILE A 24 -0.61 3.18 -4.33
N GLU A 25 -0.76 2.50 -5.46
CA GLU A 25 -0.11 2.92 -6.70
C GLU A 25 -0.63 4.28 -7.19
N VAL A 26 -1.94 4.53 -7.07
CA VAL A 26 -2.55 5.81 -7.43
C VAL A 26 -2.01 6.94 -6.54
N GLU A 27 -1.98 6.75 -5.22
CA GLU A 27 -1.46 7.76 -4.29
C GLU A 27 0.06 7.94 -4.39
N GLN A 28 0.82 6.87 -4.64
CA GLN A 28 2.26 6.95 -4.86
C GLN A 28 2.59 7.83 -6.08
N ARG A 29 1.87 7.65 -7.20
CA ARG A 29 2.01 8.49 -8.39
C ARG A 29 1.65 9.95 -8.12
N TYR A 30 0.63 10.19 -7.29
CA TYR A 30 0.25 11.54 -6.86
C TYR A 30 1.39 12.21 -6.08
N TRP A 31 1.93 11.52 -5.07
CA TRP A 31 3.05 12.04 -4.28
C TRP A 31 4.30 12.27 -5.11
N TYR A 32 4.64 11.32 -5.98
CA TYR A 32 5.77 11.47 -6.89
C TYR A 32 5.62 12.70 -7.78
N ARG A 33 4.43 12.92 -8.36
CA ARG A 33 4.16 14.10 -9.17
C ARG A 33 4.32 15.39 -8.37
N LEU A 34 3.82 15.46 -7.15
CA LEU A 34 3.96 16.66 -6.30
C LEU A 34 5.41 16.97 -5.94
N MET A 35 6.20 15.93 -5.66
CA MET A 35 7.62 16.06 -5.34
C MET A 35 8.41 16.50 -6.58
N ASP A 36 8.15 15.87 -7.73
CA ASP A 36 8.80 16.19 -9.01
C ASP A 36 8.47 17.62 -9.48
N SER A 37 7.22 18.07 -9.33
CA SER A 37 6.83 19.43 -9.69
C SER A 37 7.17 20.49 -8.63
N GLY A 38 7.72 20.10 -7.47
CA GLY A 38 8.04 21.02 -6.38
C GLY A 38 6.81 21.71 -5.76
N THR A 39 5.62 21.12 -5.89
CA THR A 39 4.35 21.70 -5.42
C THR A 39 3.86 21.12 -4.10
N LEU A 40 4.74 20.45 -3.36
CA LEU A 40 4.45 19.94 -2.03
C LEU A 40 4.09 21.12 -1.10
N ARG A 41 2.88 21.10 -0.55
CA ARG A 41 2.38 22.18 0.31
C ARG A 41 2.78 21.96 1.76
N VAL A 42 2.98 23.06 2.48
CA VAL A 42 3.14 23.04 3.95
C VAL A 42 1.89 22.42 4.56
N GLY A 43 2.06 21.39 5.39
CA GLY A 43 0.97 20.63 6.01
C GLY A 43 0.64 19.28 5.34
N GLU A 44 1.28 18.95 4.22
CA GLU A 44 1.14 17.64 3.56
C GLU A 44 1.96 16.52 4.24
N ASP A 45 2.84 16.88 5.18
CA ASP A 45 3.76 15.94 5.85
C ASP A 45 3.03 14.83 6.61
N GLU A 46 1.92 15.16 7.28
CA GLU A 46 1.14 14.18 8.04
C GLU A 46 0.41 13.20 7.12
N ALA A 47 -0.14 13.70 6.01
CA ALA A 47 -0.76 12.86 4.99
C ALA A 47 0.27 11.93 4.33
N TYR A 48 1.47 12.44 4.01
CA TYR A 48 2.53 11.63 3.41
C TYR A 48 3.04 10.55 4.37
N ARG A 49 3.20 10.88 5.66
CA ARG A 49 3.55 9.91 6.71
C ARG A 49 2.49 8.82 6.86
N THR A 50 1.22 9.20 6.86
CA THR A 50 0.10 8.25 6.96
C THR A 50 0.11 7.29 5.77
N PHE A 51 0.20 7.81 4.55
CA PHE A 51 0.34 7.01 3.35
C PHE A 51 1.53 6.05 3.43
N THR A 52 2.70 6.55 3.82
CA THR A 52 3.94 5.75 3.91
C THR A 52 3.79 4.61 4.92
N ARG A 53 3.17 4.86 6.07
CA ARG A 53 2.90 3.81 7.07
C ARG A 53 1.95 2.74 6.52
N ILE A 54 0.88 3.13 5.83
CA ILE A 54 -0.04 2.18 5.22
C ILE A 54 0.66 1.34 4.15
N MET A 55 1.46 1.98 3.29
CA MET A 55 2.25 1.29 2.26
C MET A 55 3.19 0.25 2.87
N HIS A 56 3.93 0.60 3.92
CA HIS A 56 4.85 -0.34 4.58
C HIS A 56 4.14 -1.49 5.29
N ALA A 57 2.94 -1.26 5.83
CA ALA A 57 2.17 -2.33 6.42
C ALA A 57 1.51 -3.25 5.37
N ALA A 58 1.14 -2.69 4.22
CA ALA A 58 0.54 -3.43 3.11
C ALA A 58 1.55 -4.30 2.36
N ILE A 59 2.79 -3.82 2.23
CA ILE A 59 3.82 -4.41 1.38
C ILE A 59 4.89 -5.11 2.22
N ASP A 60 4.80 -6.44 2.34
CA ASP A 60 5.90 -7.26 2.85
C ASP A 60 6.90 -7.58 1.72
N SER A 61 8.08 -6.97 1.77
CA SER A 61 9.15 -7.22 0.79
C SER A 61 9.66 -8.67 0.81
N GLY A 62 9.58 -9.37 1.95
CA GLY A 62 9.97 -10.78 2.06
C GLY A 62 9.00 -11.72 1.33
N ARG A 63 7.76 -11.26 1.11
CA ARG A 63 6.73 -12.02 0.42
C ARG A 63 7.09 -12.31 -1.03
N ALA A 64 7.63 -11.34 -1.76
CA ALA A 64 8.00 -11.52 -3.16
C ALA A 64 9.03 -12.65 -3.34
N VAL A 65 9.98 -12.77 -2.40
CA VAL A 65 10.97 -13.85 -2.38
C VAL A 65 10.28 -15.20 -2.10
N SER A 66 9.41 -15.25 -1.08
CA SER A 66 8.68 -16.47 -0.73
C SER A 66 7.79 -16.97 -1.88
N ASP A 67 7.04 -16.09 -2.53
CA ASP A 67 6.15 -16.46 -3.64
C ASP A 67 6.96 -16.93 -4.86
N THR A 68 8.09 -16.28 -5.13
CA THR A 68 9.00 -16.72 -6.20
C THR A 68 9.56 -18.11 -5.93
N LEU A 69 9.98 -18.38 -4.68
CA LEU A 69 10.50 -19.70 -4.29
C LEU A 69 9.42 -20.78 -4.37
N ALA A 70 8.20 -20.49 -3.91
CA ALA A 70 7.07 -21.43 -4.02
C ALA A 70 6.82 -21.82 -5.48
N LEU A 71 6.75 -20.83 -6.38
CA LEU A 71 6.57 -21.09 -7.82
C LEU A 71 7.72 -21.91 -8.42
N LEU A 72 8.97 -21.64 -8.03
CA LEU A 72 10.13 -22.41 -8.51
C LEU A 72 10.12 -23.87 -8.00
N ASN A 73 9.58 -24.11 -6.81
CA ASN A 73 9.45 -25.45 -6.22
C ASN A 73 8.18 -26.19 -6.66
N GLY A 74 7.32 -25.56 -7.48
CA GLY A 74 6.03 -26.13 -7.89
C GLY A 74 4.98 -26.13 -6.78
N GLU A 75 5.15 -25.30 -5.76
CA GLU A 75 4.21 -25.11 -4.65
C GLU A 75 3.20 -24.01 -4.98
N CYS A 76 2.02 -24.08 -4.36
CA CYS A 76 1.01 -23.03 -4.50
C CYS A 76 1.40 -21.76 -3.73
N VAL A 77 1.25 -20.60 -4.37
CA VAL A 77 1.36 -19.30 -3.72
C VAL A 77 0.19 -19.13 -2.74
N SER A 78 0.48 -18.60 -1.55
CA SER A 78 -0.55 -18.37 -0.52
C SER A 78 -1.52 -17.26 -0.93
N GLU A 79 -2.75 -17.61 -1.31
CA GLU A 79 -3.79 -16.62 -1.64
C GLU A 79 -4.25 -15.81 -0.42
N GLU A 80 -4.12 -16.37 0.79
CA GLU A 80 -4.57 -15.75 2.03
C GLU A 80 -3.88 -14.41 2.29
N TYR A 81 -2.60 -14.28 1.97
CA TYR A 81 -1.90 -13.01 2.15
C TYR A 81 -2.50 -11.89 1.32
N TRP A 82 -2.83 -12.17 0.05
CA TRP A 82 -3.37 -11.18 -0.86
C TRP A 82 -4.81 -10.80 -0.52
N THR A 83 -5.61 -11.78 -0.11
CA THR A 83 -7.06 -11.63 0.11
C THR A 83 -7.43 -11.20 1.52
N ARG A 84 -6.58 -11.42 2.52
CA ARG A 84 -6.87 -11.07 3.91
C ARG A 84 -6.69 -9.56 4.14
N PRO A 85 -7.70 -8.86 4.69
CA PRO A 85 -7.55 -7.48 5.12
C PRO A 85 -6.38 -7.31 6.09
N LEU A 86 -5.79 -6.10 6.15
CA LEU A 86 -4.64 -5.87 7.03
C LEU A 86 -4.97 -6.04 8.52
N GLY A 87 -6.25 -6.07 8.91
CA GLY A 87 -6.64 -6.23 10.31
C GLY A 87 -6.18 -5.06 11.16
N GLU A 88 -6.08 -5.22 12.48
CA GLU A 88 -5.39 -4.26 13.36
C GLU A 88 -3.95 -4.11 12.88
N LEU A 89 -3.75 -3.17 11.97
CA LEU A 89 -2.50 -2.48 11.72
C LEU A 89 -1.94 -2.12 13.11
N GLY A 90 -1.07 -2.99 13.64
CA GLY A 90 -0.43 -2.76 14.92
C GLY A 90 0.15 -1.36 14.93
N ASP A 91 -0.07 -0.63 16.02
CA ASP A 91 0.30 0.77 16.27
C ASP A 91 0.61 1.61 15.01
N LEU A 92 -0.42 1.82 14.16
CA LEU A 92 -0.42 2.93 13.21
C LEU A 92 -0.37 4.28 13.93
#